data_AF-A0AAD5GP64-F1
#
_entry.id   AF-A0AAD5GP64-F1
#
_cell.length_a   1.000
_cell.length_b   1.000
_cell.length_c   1.000
_cell.angle_alpha   90.00
_cell.angle_beta   90.00
_cell.angle_gamma   90.00
#
_symmetry.space_group_name_H-M   'P 1'
#
loop_
_entity.id
_entity.type
_entity.pdbx_description
1 polymer ?
#
loop_
_entity_poly.entity_id
_entity_poly.type
_entity_poly.pdbx_seq_one_letter_code
_entity_poly.pdbx_strand_id
1 'polypeptide(L)'
;MEHLKILVQYTAELYHELHALDRFEQDFRRKQQEEDNPNAPPRGDSLALLKAELKTQRKHVRSLQKKSLWSKILEEVMEQLVDIVHFLHMEIHNAFGTADTQTPVKSNRQKLGAAGLALHYANIITQIDTLVTRSGSVPPSTRDSLYQGLPPNIKSAMRSKIHSFNPKEELTVPEIKAEMEKTLQWLVPIATNTTK
;
A
#
# COMPACT_ATOMS: atom_id res chain seq x y z
N MET A 1 -1.42 4.07 16.96
CA MET A 1 -0.21 4.10 16.10
C MET A 1 1.02 4.73 16.75
N GLU A 2 0.98 5.97 17.25
CA GLU A 2 2.20 6.63 17.75
C GLU A 2 2.81 5.94 18.97
N HIS A 3 1.98 5.42 19.87
CA HIS A 3 2.46 4.67 21.03
C HIS A 3 3.25 3.40 20.64
N LEU A 4 2.76 2.63 19.66
CA LEU A 4 3.46 1.43 19.17
C LEU A 4 4.81 1.78 18.51
N LYS A 5 4.89 2.88 17.76
CA LYS A 5 6.17 3.34 17.19
C LYS A 5 7.21 3.62 18.28
N ILE A 6 6.80 4.28 19.35
CA ILE A 6 7.67 4.55 20.50
C ILE A 6 8.13 3.24 21.16
N LEU A 7 7.23 2.28 21.36
CA LEU A 7 7.57 0.96 21.91
C LEU A 7 8.55 0.20 21.02
N VAL A 8 8.34 0.20 19.70
CA VAL A 8 9.24 -0.43 18.70
C VAL A 8 10.62 0.25 18.72
N GLN A 9 10.67 1.58 18.78
CA GLN A 9 11.91 2.34 18.88
C GLN A 9 12.71 1.96 20.15
N TYR A 10 12.05 1.94 21.31
CA TYR A 10 12.70 1.48 22.55
C TYR A 10 13.13 0.02 22.49
N THR A 11 12.45 -0.82 21.71
CA THR A 11 12.83 -2.22 21.51
C THR A 11 14.08 -2.35 20.64
N ALA A 12 14.21 -1.52 19.61
CA ALA A 12 15.42 -1.43 18.79
C ALA A 12 16.62 -0.91 19.61
N GLU A 13 16.42 0.14 20.40
CA GLU A 13 17.43 0.64 21.34
C GLU A 13 17.82 -0.42 22.36
N LEU A 14 16.85 -1.13 22.95
CA LEU A 14 17.12 -2.22 23.88
C LEU A 14 18.00 -3.30 23.24
N TYR A 15 17.75 -3.66 21.99
CA TYR A 15 18.57 -4.64 21.27
C TYR A 15 20.03 -4.18 21.16
N HIS A 16 20.27 -2.94 20.76
CA HIS A 16 21.62 -2.38 20.67
C HIS A 16 22.32 -2.29 22.04
N GLU A 17 21.59 -1.86 23.07
CA GLU A 17 22.13 -1.70 24.42
C GLU A 17 22.40 -3.04 25.12
N LEU A 18 21.64 -4.10 24.80
CA LEU A 18 21.95 -5.47 25.25
C LEU A 18 23.28 -5.96 24.64
N HIS A 19 23.51 -5.70 23.36
CA HIS A 19 24.79 -6.00 22.71
C HIS A 19 25.94 -5.19 23.31
N ALA A 20 25.72 -3.91 23.63
CA ALA A 20 26.71 -3.09 24.31
C ALA A 20 27.01 -3.63 25.72
N LEU A 21 25.98 -4.04 26.47
CA LEU A 21 26.13 -4.63 27.80
C LEU A 21 26.96 -5.91 27.76
N ASP A 22 26.74 -6.80 26.80
CA ASP A 22 27.55 -8.01 26.65
C ASP A 22 29.03 -7.69 26.43
N ARG A 23 29.34 -6.68 25.60
CA ARG A 23 30.72 -6.19 25.41
C ARG A 23 31.32 -5.66 26.71
N PHE A 24 30.60 -4.82 27.47
CA PHE A 24 31.08 -4.32 28.76
C PHE A 24 31.33 -5.45 29.78
N GLU A 25 30.49 -6.49 29.77
CA GLU A 25 30.67 -7.67 30.63
C GLU A 25 31.88 -8.53 30.21
N GLN A 26 32.19 -8.60 28.91
CA GLN A 26 33.42 -9.24 28.41
C GLN A 26 34.67 -8.45 28.79
N ASP A 27 34.66 -7.13 28.63
CA ASP A 27 35.80 -6.26 28.97
C ASP A 27 36.08 -6.26 30.47
N PHE A 28 35.03 -6.23 31.30
CA PHE A 28 35.17 -6.36 32.75
C PHE A 28 35.80 -7.70 33.15
N ARG A 29 35.35 -8.82 32.56
CA ARG A 29 35.93 -10.15 32.81
C ARG A 29 37.39 -10.24 32.40
N ARG A 30 37.75 -9.69 31.23
CA ARG A 30 39.14 -9.66 30.77
C ARG A 30 40.02 -8.86 31.72
N LYS A 31 39.54 -7.70 32.18
CA LYS A 31 40.32 -6.85 33.09
C LYS A 31 40.49 -7.46 34.46
N GLN A 32 39.49 -8.18 34.95
CA GLN A 32 39.58 -8.93 36.20
C GLN A 32 40.67 -10.02 36.12
N GLN A 33 40.75 -10.76 35.00
CA GLN A 33 41.81 -11.76 34.78
C GLN A 33 43.22 -11.14 34.69
N GLU A 34 43.34 -9.93 34.13
CA GLU A 34 44.62 -9.20 34.09
C GLU A 34 45.10 -8.79 35.49
N GLU A 35 44.19 -8.38 36.39
CA GLU A 35 44.55 -8.02 37.78
C GLU A 35 44.84 -9.24 38.66
N ASP A 36 44.21 -10.39 38.39
CA ASP A 36 44.50 -11.66 39.07
C ASP A 36 45.87 -12.27 38.65
N ASN A 37 46.53 -11.71 37.63
CA ASN A 37 47.85 -12.15 37.17
C ASN A 37 48.97 -11.55 38.07
N PRO A 38 49.80 -12.38 38.74
CA PRO A 38 50.79 -11.92 39.72
C PRO A 38 51.89 -10.98 39.18
N ASN A 39 52.00 -10.81 37.85
CA ASN A 39 52.98 -9.93 37.21
C ASN A 39 52.41 -8.54 36.80
N ALA A 40 51.14 -8.23 37.10
CA ALA A 40 50.50 -6.98 36.68
C ALA A 40 50.72 -5.82 37.68
N PRO A 41 50.89 -4.58 37.21
CA PRO A 41 50.98 -3.40 38.09
C PRO A 41 49.65 -3.14 38.81
N PRO A 42 49.66 -2.71 40.09
CA PRO A 42 48.44 -2.49 40.86
C PRO A 42 47.69 -1.29 40.27
N ARG A 43 46.53 -1.54 39.66
CA ARG A 43 45.72 -0.50 39.01
C ARG A 43 44.21 -0.66 39.28
N GLY A 44 43.88 -0.95 40.54
CA GLY A 44 42.51 -1.21 41.02
C GLY A 44 41.48 -0.12 40.71
N ASP A 45 41.90 1.12 40.49
CA ASP A 45 41.03 2.23 40.07
C ASP A 45 40.37 1.96 38.70
N SER A 46 41.06 1.27 37.79
CA SER A 46 40.53 0.92 36.46
C SER A 46 39.41 -0.11 36.55
N LEU A 47 39.51 -1.09 37.46
CA LEU A 47 38.48 -2.10 37.66
C LEU A 47 37.25 -1.50 38.35
N ALA A 48 37.46 -0.61 39.33
CA ALA A 48 36.39 0.10 40.00
C ALA A 48 35.57 0.98 39.03
N LEU A 49 36.25 1.67 38.10
CA LEU A 49 35.61 2.45 37.04
C LEU A 49 34.76 1.57 36.12
N LEU A 50 35.32 0.47 35.60
CA LEU A 50 34.56 -0.47 34.74
C LEU A 50 33.35 -1.06 35.47
N LYS A 51 33.47 -1.35 36.77
CA LYS A 51 32.36 -1.84 37.59
C LYS A 51 31.25 -0.81 37.75
N ALA A 52 31.60 0.47 37.87
CA ALA A 52 30.63 1.56 37.94
C ALA A 52 29.88 1.70 36.60
N GLU A 53 30.61 1.68 35.48
CA GLU A 53 30.05 1.76 34.12
C GLU A 53 29.13 0.58 33.81
N LEU A 54 29.50 -0.62 34.24
CA LEU A 54 28.67 -1.81 34.07
C LEU A 54 27.37 -1.72 34.87
N LYS A 55 27.37 -1.08 36.04
CA LYS A 55 26.15 -0.81 36.82
C LYS A 55 25.27 0.23 36.15
N THR A 56 25.83 1.31 35.60
CA THR A 56 25.07 2.34 34.87
C THR A 56 24.43 1.73 33.62
N GLN A 57 25.19 0.96 32.85
CA GLN A 57 24.70 0.25 31.67
C GLN A 57 23.57 -0.73 32.00
N ARG A 58 23.72 -1.56 33.04
CA ARG A 58 22.64 -2.46 33.50
C ARG A 58 21.38 -1.70 33.91
N LYS A 59 21.53 -0.52 34.52
CA LYS A 59 20.39 0.33 34.89
C LYS A 59 19.70 0.89 33.63
N HIS A 60 20.47 1.28 32.63
CA HIS A 60 19.94 1.75 31.35
C HIS A 60 19.14 0.67 30.64
N VAL A 61 19.70 -0.53 30.47
CA VAL A 61 19.01 -1.71 29.88
C VAL A 61 17.71 -2.03 30.62
N ARG A 62 17.72 -2.05 31.96
CA ARG A 62 16.48 -2.26 32.75
C ARG A 62 15.43 -1.17 32.52
N SER A 63 15.86 0.07 32.33
CA SER A 63 14.94 1.16 32.00
C SER A 63 14.35 0.97 30.61
N LEU A 64 15.14 0.54 29.63
CA LEU A 64 14.67 0.26 28.27
C LEU A 64 13.71 -0.94 28.23
N GLN A 65 14.00 -2.01 28.97
CA GLN A 65 13.10 -3.16 29.11
C GLN A 65 11.69 -2.74 29.53
N LYS A 66 11.58 -1.84 30.53
CA LYS A 66 10.29 -1.32 31.03
C LYS A 66 9.55 -0.40 30.04
N LYS A 67 10.27 0.20 29.09
CA LYS A 67 9.72 1.15 28.10
C LYS A 67 9.46 0.51 26.75
N SER A 68 10.03 -0.67 26.49
CA SER A 68 9.97 -1.39 25.22
C SER A 68 8.81 -2.39 25.19
N LEU A 69 8.68 -3.11 24.07
CA LEU A 69 7.77 -4.24 23.95
C LEU A 69 8.13 -5.41 24.89
N TRP A 70 9.35 -5.44 25.45
CA TRP A 70 9.79 -6.50 26.35
C TRP A 70 8.92 -6.64 27.61
N SER A 71 8.38 -5.54 28.13
CA SER A 71 7.51 -5.57 29.32
C SER A 71 6.02 -5.64 28.99
N LYS A 72 5.67 -5.91 27.74
CA LYS A 72 4.28 -5.94 27.25
C LYS A 72 3.78 -7.37 27.10
N ILE A 73 2.53 -7.61 27.48
CA ILE A 73 1.86 -8.88 27.24
C ILE A 73 1.38 -8.95 25.79
N LEU A 74 1.18 -10.17 25.29
CA LEU A 74 0.84 -10.41 23.89
C LEU A 74 -0.49 -9.72 23.51
N GLU A 75 -1.46 -9.72 24.42
CA GLU A 75 -2.78 -9.13 24.24
C GLU A 75 -2.68 -7.62 23.94
N GLU A 76 -1.92 -6.87 24.74
CA GLU A 76 -1.69 -5.43 24.53
C GLU A 76 -1.03 -5.13 23.17
N VAL A 77 -0.11 -6.00 22.73
CA VAL A 77 0.56 -5.85 21.43
C VAL A 77 -0.41 -6.15 20.28
N MET A 78 -1.22 -7.21 20.43
CA MET A 78 -2.21 -7.61 19.43
C MET A 78 -3.25 -6.52 19.20
N GLU A 79 -3.76 -5.87 20.24
CA GLU A 79 -4.68 -4.73 20.10
C GLU A 79 -4.10 -3.62 19.21
N GLN A 80 -2.82 -3.30 19.39
CA GLN A 80 -2.14 -2.28 18.58
C GLN A 80 -1.89 -2.73 17.14
N LEU A 81 -1.65 -4.03 16.92
CA LEU A 81 -1.46 -4.59 15.58
C LEU A 81 -2.78 -4.62 14.79
N VAL A 82 -3.91 -4.85 15.47
CA VAL A 82 -5.24 -4.82 14.83
C VAL A 82 -5.49 -3.47 14.16
N ASP A 83 -5.13 -2.35 14.80
CA ASP A 83 -5.24 -1.02 14.21
C ASP A 83 -4.38 -0.86 12.94
N ILE A 84 -3.16 -1.41 12.95
CA ILE A 84 -2.28 -1.41 11.77
C ILE A 84 -2.89 -2.21 10.64
N VAL A 85 -3.38 -3.42 10.93
CA VAL A 85 -3.98 -4.29 9.92
C VAL A 85 -5.21 -3.64 9.32
N HIS A 86 -6.07 -3.01 10.13
CA HIS A 86 -7.20 -2.25 9.64
C HIS A 86 -6.77 -1.06 8.77
N PHE A 87 -5.75 -0.33 9.19
CA PHE A 87 -5.19 0.77 8.41
C PHE A 87 -4.60 0.29 7.08
N LEU A 88 -3.80 -0.78 7.07
CA LEU A 88 -3.25 -1.38 5.86
C LEU A 88 -4.35 -1.89 4.94
N HIS A 89 -5.37 -2.55 5.49
CA HIS A 89 -6.53 -2.99 4.74
C HIS A 89 -7.27 -1.81 4.10
N MET A 90 -7.47 -0.72 4.85
CA MET A 90 -8.07 0.53 4.35
C MET A 90 -7.22 1.14 3.23
N GLU A 91 -5.89 1.22 3.39
CA GLU A 91 -4.98 1.79 2.41
C GLU A 91 -4.88 0.94 1.14
N ILE A 92 -4.83 -0.38 1.28
CA ILE A 92 -4.88 -1.31 0.15
C ILE A 92 -6.22 -1.17 -0.57
N HIS A 93 -7.33 -1.10 0.16
CA HIS A 93 -8.64 -0.84 -0.42
C HIS A 93 -8.71 0.55 -1.08
N ASN A 94 -8.05 1.57 -0.54
CA ASN A 94 -8.00 2.89 -1.19
C ASN A 94 -7.15 2.87 -2.48
N ALA A 95 -6.03 2.15 -2.48
CA ALA A 95 -5.11 2.05 -3.62
C ALA A 95 -5.63 1.13 -4.74
N PHE A 96 -6.30 0.03 -4.37
CA PHE A 96 -6.67 -1.06 -5.29
C PHE A 96 -8.17 -1.40 -5.26
N GLY A 97 -8.92 -0.93 -4.26
CA GLY A 97 -10.36 -1.18 -4.12
C GLY A 97 -11.18 -0.30 -5.06
N THR A 98 -11.29 -0.75 -6.30
CA THR A 98 -12.34 -0.29 -7.22
C THR A 98 -13.07 -1.48 -7.80
N ALA A 99 -13.87 -2.15 -6.98
CA ALA A 99 -15.03 -2.91 -7.41
C ALA A 99 -15.95 -3.12 -6.21
N ASP A 100 -17.16 -2.55 -6.29
CA ASP A 100 -18.38 -3.07 -5.67
C ASP A 100 -19.01 -2.50 -4.39
N THR A 101 -18.45 -1.48 -3.72
CA THR A 101 -19.19 -0.84 -2.61
C THR A 101 -19.73 0.54 -2.99
N GLN A 102 -21.06 0.58 -3.10
CA GLN A 102 -21.88 1.77 -3.28
C GLN A 102 -21.79 2.67 -2.03
N THR A 103 -20.72 3.44 -1.86
CA THR A 103 -20.75 4.63 -1.00
C THR A 103 -19.96 5.77 -1.64
N PRO A 104 -20.50 6.99 -1.74
CA PRO A 104 -19.80 8.12 -2.33
C PRO A 104 -18.89 8.73 -1.27
N VAL A 105 -17.83 8.02 -0.87
CA VAL A 105 -16.76 8.66 -0.11
C VAL A 105 -15.97 9.52 -1.09
N LYS A 106 -15.85 10.80 -0.76
CA LYS A 106 -15.16 11.85 -1.53
C LYS A 106 -13.76 11.38 -1.87
N SER A 107 -13.67 10.76 -3.02
CA SER A 107 -12.46 10.18 -3.52
C SER A 107 -11.51 11.30 -3.87
N ASN A 108 -10.37 11.34 -3.18
CA ASN A 108 -9.17 12.06 -3.61
C ASN A 108 -8.54 11.39 -4.85
N ARG A 109 -9.37 10.77 -5.70
CA ARG A 109 -9.05 10.39 -7.07
C ARG A 109 -8.41 11.60 -7.70
N GLN A 110 -7.14 11.48 -8.05
CA GLN A 110 -6.56 12.29 -9.11
C GLN A 110 -7.41 12.04 -10.35
N LYS A 111 -8.49 12.81 -10.48
CA LYS A 111 -9.31 12.84 -11.67
C LYS A 111 -8.38 13.38 -12.74
N LEU A 112 -8.34 12.69 -13.88
CA LEU A 112 -7.74 13.25 -15.08
C LEU A 112 -8.31 14.67 -15.24
N GLY A 113 -7.42 15.65 -15.43
CA GLY A 113 -7.85 16.99 -15.83
C GLY A 113 -8.66 16.93 -17.13
N ALA A 114 -9.28 18.05 -17.55
CA ALA A 114 -10.13 18.09 -18.73
C ALA A 114 -9.48 17.44 -19.97
N ALA A 115 -8.18 17.70 -20.19
CA ALA A 115 -7.40 17.09 -21.29
C ALA A 115 -7.24 15.57 -21.16
N GLY A 116 -6.92 15.06 -19.96
CA GLY A 116 -6.76 13.62 -19.74
C GLY A 116 -8.09 12.87 -19.87
N LEU A 117 -9.19 13.49 -19.45
CA LEU A 117 -10.53 12.91 -19.62
C LEU A 117 -10.93 12.87 -21.10
N ALA A 118 -10.64 13.93 -21.86
CA ALA A 118 -10.86 13.98 -23.29
C ALA A 118 -10.07 12.88 -24.03
N LEU A 119 -8.78 12.73 -23.69
CA LEU A 119 -7.93 11.66 -24.24
C LEU A 119 -8.47 10.26 -23.92
N HIS A 120 -8.96 10.06 -22.70
CA HIS A 120 -9.55 8.79 -22.28
C HIS A 120 -10.81 8.45 -23.09
N TYR A 121 -11.71 9.43 -23.31
CA TYR A 121 -12.87 9.23 -24.18
C TYR A 121 -12.47 8.98 -25.63
N ALA A 122 -11.47 9.69 -26.14
CA ALA A 122 -10.96 9.48 -27.49
C ALA A 122 -10.45 8.04 -27.69
N ASN A 123 -9.69 7.52 -26.73
CA ASN A 123 -9.21 6.13 -26.77
C ASN A 123 -10.35 5.09 -26.75
N ILE A 124 -11.43 5.35 -26.00
CA ILE A 124 -12.61 4.48 -25.98
C ILE A 124 -13.32 4.51 -27.34
N ILE A 125 -13.50 5.70 -27.93
CA ILE A 125 -14.13 5.85 -29.25
C ILE A 125 -13.32 5.11 -30.32
N THR A 126 -11.99 5.24 -30.33
CA THR A 126 -11.11 4.52 -31.27
C THR A 126 -11.18 3.00 -31.10
N GLN A 127 -11.30 2.50 -29.86
CA GLN A 127 -11.50 1.08 -29.61
C GLN A 127 -12.83 0.59 -30.16
N ILE A 128 -13.93 1.33 -29.94
CA ILE A 128 -15.25 0.99 -30.46
C ILE A 128 -15.23 0.98 -32.00
N ASP A 129 -14.65 1.99 -32.64
CA ASP A 129 -14.49 2.07 -34.09
C ASP A 129 -13.75 0.86 -34.66
N THR A 130 -12.61 0.51 -34.04
CA THR A 130 -11.82 -0.67 -34.44
C THR A 130 -12.66 -1.96 -34.39
N LEU A 131 -13.52 -2.10 -33.38
CA LEU A 131 -14.41 -3.27 -33.26
C LEU A 131 -15.46 -3.29 -34.36
N VAL A 132 -16.07 -2.16 -34.67
CA VAL A 132 -17.11 -2.03 -35.69
C VAL A 132 -16.53 -2.28 -37.08
N THR A 133 -15.38 -1.69 -37.41
CA THR A 133 -14.78 -1.81 -38.75
C THR A 133 -14.13 -3.16 -39.00
N ARG A 134 -13.42 -3.73 -38.01
CA ARG A 134 -12.51 -4.89 -38.25
C ARG A 134 -13.01 -6.23 -37.73
N SER A 135 -14.03 -6.28 -36.85
CA SER A 135 -14.42 -7.53 -36.19
C SER A 135 -15.71 -8.12 -36.77
N GLY A 136 -15.65 -9.36 -37.25
CA GLY A 136 -16.83 -10.18 -37.53
C GLY A 136 -17.40 -10.87 -36.27
N SER A 137 -16.59 -10.95 -35.21
CA SER A 137 -16.96 -11.48 -33.88
C SER A 137 -16.10 -10.81 -32.82
N VAL A 138 -16.70 -10.43 -31.68
CA VAL A 138 -16.00 -9.74 -30.59
C VAL A 138 -15.67 -10.75 -29.48
N PRO A 139 -14.38 -11.03 -29.21
CA PRO A 139 -14.00 -11.92 -28.12
C PRO A 139 -14.47 -11.41 -26.75
N PRO A 140 -14.82 -12.29 -25.80
CA PRO A 140 -15.21 -11.89 -24.44
C PRO A 140 -14.17 -11.02 -23.75
N SER A 141 -12.89 -11.36 -23.88
CA SER A 141 -11.78 -10.58 -23.30
C SER A 141 -11.72 -9.14 -23.82
N THR A 142 -12.01 -8.94 -25.10
CA THR A 142 -12.05 -7.61 -25.72
C THR A 142 -13.24 -6.79 -25.26
N ARG A 143 -14.42 -7.42 -25.17
CA ARG A 143 -15.62 -6.79 -24.60
C ARG A 143 -15.40 -6.38 -23.14
N ASP A 144 -14.83 -7.27 -22.34
CA ASP A 144 -14.61 -7.03 -20.93
C ASP A 144 -13.56 -5.93 -20.72
N SER A 145 -12.50 -5.92 -21.53
CA SER A 145 -11.49 -4.85 -21.52
C SER A 145 -12.09 -3.49 -21.90
N LEU A 146 -12.92 -3.43 -22.94
CA LEU A 146 -13.63 -2.20 -23.32
C LEU A 146 -14.56 -1.73 -22.21
N TYR A 147 -15.33 -2.65 -21.62
CA TYR A 147 -16.22 -2.32 -20.50
C TYR A 147 -15.43 -1.82 -19.29
N GLN A 148 -14.32 -2.47 -18.93
CA GLN A 148 -13.47 -2.03 -17.83
C GLN A 148 -12.82 -0.68 -18.07
N GLY A 149 -12.54 -0.34 -19.33
CA GLY A 149 -12.04 0.97 -19.75
C GLY A 149 -13.06 2.10 -19.65
N LEU A 150 -14.36 1.84 -19.42
CA LEU A 150 -15.37 2.90 -19.35
C LEU A 150 -15.30 3.71 -18.03
N PRO A 151 -15.53 5.05 -18.09
CA PRO A 151 -15.69 5.87 -16.90
C PRO A 151 -16.84 5.40 -15.99
N PRO A 152 -16.74 5.57 -14.65
CA PRO A 152 -17.73 5.05 -13.70
C PRO A 152 -19.17 5.53 -13.94
N ASN A 153 -19.34 6.80 -14.34
CA ASN A 153 -20.64 7.38 -14.68
C ASN A 153 -21.25 6.71 -15.92
N ILE A 154 -20.44 6.41 -16.93
CA ILE A 154 -20.87 5.69 -18.14
C ILE A 154 -21.19 4.24 -17.79
N LYS A 155 -20.36 3.55 -17.00
CA LYS A 155 -20.65 2.18 -16.51
C LYS A 155 -22.00 2.12 -15.80
N SER A 156 -22.27 3.06 -14.88
CA SER A 156 -23.53 3.10 -14.14
C SER A 156 -24.74 3.33 -15.06
N ALA A 157 -24.67 4.32 -15.94
CA ALA A 157 -25.73 4.60 -16.91
C ALA A 157 -25.96 3.43 -17.87
N MET A 158 -24.89 2.79 -18.33
CA MET A 158 -24.93 1.62 -19.21
C MET A 158 -25.57 0.42 -18.52
N ARG A 159 -25.20 0.11 -17.27
CA ARG A 159 -25.86 -0.95 -16.48
C ARG A 159 -27.36 -0.69 -16.39
N SER A 160 -27.76 0.52 -16.00
CA SER A 160 -29.19 0.87 -15.89
C SER A 160 -29.94 0.73 -17.22
N LYS A 161 -29.33 1.18 -18.33
CA LYS A 161 -29.89 1.02 -19.67
C LYS A 161 -29.98 -0.45 -20.08
N ILE A 162 -28.96 -1.27 -19.81
CA ILE A 162 -28.99 -2.72 -20.13
C ILE A 162 -30.08 -3.44 -19.33
N HIS A 163 -30.25 -3.13 -18.04
CA HIS A 163 -31.28 -3.78 -17.22
C HIS A 163 -32.71 -3.39 -17.64
N SER A 164 -32.89 -2.19 -18.21
CA SER A 164 -34.18 -1.75 -18.74
C SER A 164 -34.34 -1.99 -20.24
N PHE A 165 -33.32 -2.56 -20.90
CA PHE A 165 -33.34 -2.84 -22.34
C PHE A 165 -34.13 -4.12 -22.60
N ASN A 166 -35.34 -3.95 -23.12
CA ASN A 166 -36.17 -5.05 -23.63
C ASN A 166 -36.30 -4.86 -25.15
N PRO A 167 -35.50 -5.54 -25.97
CA PRO A 167 -35.60 -5.40 -27.42
C PRO A 167 -36.97 -5.93 -27.86
N LYS A 168 -37.78 -5.07 -28.48
CA LYS A 168 -39.06 -5.46 -29.10
C LYS A 168 -38.84 -6.11 -30.47
N GLU A 169 -37.65 -5.93 -31.04
CA GLU A 169 -37.26 -6.37 -32.38
C GLU A 169 -35.77 -6.77 -32.33
N GLU A 170 -35.46 -7.98 -32.80
CA GLU A 170 -34.08 -8.46 -32.88
C GLU A 170 -33.41 -7.85 -34.11
N LEU A 171 -32.57 -6.84 -33.90
CA LEU A 171 -31.76 -6.27 -34.97
C LEU A 171 -30.68 -7.25 -35.42
N THR A 172 -30.50 -7.36 -36.73
CA THR A 172 -29.42 -8.16 -37.29
C THR A 172 -28.06 -7.49 -37.06
N VAL A 173 -26.98 -8.27 -37.04
CA VAL A 173 -25.61 -7.76 -36.88
C VAL A 173 -25.27 -6.63 -37.88
N PRO A 174 -25.64 -6.73 -39.18
CA PRO A 174 -25.42 -5.65 -40.14
C PRO A 174 -26.16 -4.35 -39.80
N GLU A 175 -27.40 -4.43 -39.30
CA GLU A 175 -28.18 -3.25 -38.92
C GLU A 175 -27.59 -2.57 -37.69
N ILE A 176 -27.20 -3.35 -36.68
CA ILE A 176 -26.49 -2.85 -35.49
C ILE A 176 -25.20 -2.15 -35.92
N LYS A 177 -24.43 -2.77 -36.83
CA LYS A 177 -23.19 -2.19 -37.35
C LYS A 177 -23.45 -0.87 -38.07
N ALA A 178 -24.46 -0.81 -38.94
CA ALA A 178 -24.82 0.41 -39.66
C ALA A 178 -25.25 1.55 -38.72
N GLU A 179 -26.02 1.26 -37.67
CA GLU A 179 -26.40 2.25 -36.65
C GLU A 179 -25.18 2.75 -35.85
N MET A 180 -24.25 1.85 -35.51
CA MET A 180 -22.99 2.23 -34.86
C MET A 180 -22.13 3.12 -35.77
N GLU A 181 -22.00 2.79 -37.06
CA GLU A 181 -21.22 3.56 -38.03
C GLU A 181 -21.75 4.98 -38.21
N LYS A 182 -23.08 5.20 -38.26
CA LYS A 182 -23.68 6.54 -38.30
C LYS A 182 -23.21 7.44 -37.16
N THR A 183 -23.11 6.87 -35.96
CA THR A 183 -22.68 7.61 -34.77
C THR A 183 -21.16 7.81 -34.75
N LEU A 184 -20.40 6.80 -35.16
CA LEU A 184 -18.93 6.85 -35.19
C LEU A 184 -18.39 7.79 -36.27
N GLN A 185 -19.12 7.96 -37.38
CA GLN A 185 -18.70 8.81 -38.50
C GLN A 185 -18.29 10.22 -38.08
N TRP A 186 -18.96 10.82 -37.09
CA TRP A 186 -18.63 12.15 -36.59
C TRP A 186 -17.81 12.13 -35.29
N LEU A 187 -17.86 11.06 -34.50
CA LEU A 187 -17.08 10.92 -33.26
C LEU A 187 -15.61 10.58 -33.50
N VAL A 188 -15.32 9.73 -34.47
CA VAL A 188 -13.95 9.25 -34.75
C VAL A 188 -13.00 10.38 -35.16
N PRO A 189 -13.39 11.35 -36.03
CA PRO A 189 -12.55 12.51 -36.31
C PRO A 189 -12.23 13.36 -35.07
N ILE A 190 -13.19 13.51 -34.15
CA ILE A 190 -13.01 14.27 -32.90
C ILE A 190 -12.03 13.54 -31.97
N ALA A 191 -12.22 12.22 -31.81
CA ALA A 191 -11.30 11.39 -31.03
C ALA A 191 -9.86 11.45 -31.60
N THR A 192 -9.73 11.34 -32.92
CA THR A 192 -8.44 11.41 -33.62
C THR A 192 -7.75 12.76 -33.45
N ASN A 193 -8.50 13.87 -33.36
CA ASN A 193 -7.94 15.19 -33.09
C ASN A 193 -7.55 15.38 -31.62
N THR A 194 -8.15 14.60 -30.70
CA THR A 194 -7.86 14.67 -29.27
C THR A 194 -6.63 13.84 -28.87
N THR A 195 -6.27 12.86 -29.70
CA THR A 195 -5.08 12.00 -29.50
C THR A 195 -3.81 12.53 -30.18
N LYS A 196 -3.93 13.55 -31.03
CA LYS A 196 -2.82 14.25 -31.69
C LYS A 196 -2.29 15.38 -30.82
#